data_AF-A0A1Z1WNA1-F1
#
_entry.id   AF-A0A1Z1WNA1-F1
#
_cell.length_a   1.000
_cell.length_b   1.000
_cell.length_c   1.000
_cell.angle_alpha   90.00
_cell.angle_beta   90.00
_cell.angle_gamma   90.00
#
_symmetry.space_group_name_H-M   'P 1'
#
loop_
_entity.id
_entity.type
_entity.pdbx_description
1 polymer ?
#
loop_
_entity_poly.entity_id
_entity_poly.type
_entity_poly.pdbx_seq_one_letter_code
_entity_poly.pdbx_strand_id
1 'polypeptide(L)'
;MHRDFVDFIVNGRPLLFQLADLDAVSPLASDIPPAIFTTHVRRLLLEAEAPLRDGRYVIYGCPECEGLECGAVTAVIERTRGSAAGDDGAAGDDGDDGDDGDDGDDGDDGADDGDYVWRDFAWQTSEQADLELNGYHGIGPFRFRGGEYRAELGRLLNGVAPGAGRRVLLIGARVALNAKLAAALRTIGIGAEIAADAAGVPAEELRTYGAVAFGREVPASTRDAVRASFDTAGVDVAFVDGLAPIVPLLVAQIEYALDRSPLAQRRLTRLAVAGDSVVTEITSTCRVRLTVYRVDRLYRTRVHEVLDEVLEPGEHRVPLPDRARYVVARTPDSVLVASVSS
;
A
#
# COMPACT_ATOMS: atom_id res chain seq x y z
N MET A 1 9.80 -13.80 -2.88
CA MET A 1 9.16 -12.71 -2.11
C MET A 1 7.94 -12.28 -2.90
N HIS A 2 6.80 -12.07 -2.27
CA HIS A 2 5.62 -11.50 -2.92
C HIS A 2 5.48 -10.07 -2.38
N ARG A 3 5.62 -9.07 -3.25
CA ARG A 3 5.33 -7.67 -2.92
C ARG A 3 4.01 -7.31 -3.61
N ASP A 4 3.09 -6.72 -2.87
CA ASP A 4 1.83 -6.22 -3.42
C ASP A 4 2.09 -4.83 -4.02
N PHE A 5 2.05 -4.74 -5.34
CA PHE A 5 2.19 -3.51 -6.10
C PHE A 5 1.08 -3.36 -7.13
N VAL A 6 0.77 -2.11 -7.49
CA VAL A 6 -0.18 -1.80 -8.55
C VAL A 6 0.55 -1.81 -9.89
N ASP A 7 -0.02 -2.51 -10.87
CA ASP A 7 0.49 -2.57 -12.24
C ASP A 7 -0.53 -2.04 -13.25
N PHE A 8 -0.04 -1.52 -14.38
CA PHE A 8 -0.88 -1.11 -15.49
C PHE A 8 -1.32 -2.34 -16.29
N ILE A 9 -2.63 -2.49 -16.49
CA ILE A 9 -3.15 -3.52 -17.41
C ILE A 9 -3.21 -2.93 -18.80
N VAL A 10 -2.43 -3.50 -19.73
CA VAL A 10 -2.39 -3.06 -21.12
C VAL A 10 -2.68 -4.25 -22.02
N ASN A 11 -3.63 -4.08 -22.96
CA ASN A 11 -4.11 -5.18 -23.81
C ASN A 11 -4.55 -6.42 -23.01
N GLY A 12 -5.15 -6.20 -21.82
CA GLY A 12 -5.65 -7.26 -20.94
C GLY A 12 -4.56 -8.02 -20.19
N ARG A 13 -3.30 -7.58 -20.20
CA ARG A 13 -2.19 -8.19 -19.44
C ARG A 13 -1.45 -7.15 -18.61
N PRO A 14 -0.99 -7.51 -17.39
CA PRO A 14 -0.06 -6.67 -16.62
C PRO A 14 1.14 -6.28 -17.48
N LEU A 15 1.46 -4.98 -17.53
CA LEU A 15 2.56 -4.43 -18.29
C LEU A 15 3.89 -5.06 -17.86
N LEU A 16 4.06 -5.36 -16.56
CA LEU A 16 5.26 -6.02 -16.07
C LEU A 16 5.53 -7.36 -16.75
N PHE A 17 4.51 -8.14 -17.11
CA PHE A 17 4.70 -9.42 -17.81
C PHE A 17 5.05 -9.26 -19.30
N GLN A 18 4.87 -8.07 -19.86
CA GLN A 18 5.26 -7.75 -21.23
C GLN A 18 6.72 -7.28 -21.30
N LEU A 19 7.26 -6.85 -20.17
CA LEU A 19 8.67 -6.54 -19.95
C LEU A 19 9.31 -7.83 -19.42
N ALA A 20 10.49 -8.24 -19.91
CA ALA A 20 11.07 -9.55 -19.58
C ALA A 20 11.26 -9.80 -18.06
N ASP A 21 11.66 -11.02 -17.64
CA ASP A 21 11.94 -11.39 -16.23
C ASP A 21 12.86 -10.36 -15.54
N LEU A 22 12.26 -9.42 -14.81
CA LEU A 22 12.92 -8.31 -14.15
C LEU A 22 12.69 -8.43 -12.64
N ASP A 23 13.76 -8.25 -11.86
CA ASP A 23 13.67 -8.02 -10.42
C ASP A 23 13.42 -6.51 -10.17
N ALA A 24 12.32 -6.00 -10.73
CA ALA A 24 11.93 -4.60 -10.67
C ALA A 24 10.52 -4.48 -10.08
N VAL A 25 10.26 -3.39 -9.35
CA VAL A 25 8.97 -3.14 -8.71
C VAL A 25 8.39 -1.82 -9.22
N SER A 26 7.07 -1.78 -9.34
CA SER A 26 6.36 -0.55 -9.69
C SER A 26 6.64 0.51 -8.61
N PRO A 27 6.95 1.77 -8.98
CA PRO A 27 7.03 2.86 -8.03
C PRO A 27 5.68 3.21 -7.38
N LEU A 28 4.61 2.55 -7.82
CA LEU A 28 3.29 2.54 -7.18
C LEU A 28 3.14 1.38 -6.17
N ALA A 29 4.26 0.79 -5.71
CA ALA A 29 4.23 -0.25 -4.69
C ALA A 29 3.80 0.30 -3.33
N SER A 30 3.04 -0.52 -2.60
CA SER A 30 2.43 -0.14 -1.32
C SER A 30 3.43 0.09 -0.18
N ASP A 31 4.69 -0.31 -0.35
CA ASP A 31 5.77 -0.23 0.62
C ASP A 31 6.70 0.98 0.43
N ILE A 32 6.48 1.80 -0.60
CA ILE A 32 7.27 3.02 -0.89
C ILE A 32 6.76 4.21 -0.04
N PRO A 33 7.65 5.13 0.43
CA PRO A 33 7.24 6.34 1.13
C PRO A 33 6.27 7.23 0.33
N PRO A 34 5.29 7.91 0.98
CA PRO A 34 4.24 8.67 0.29
C PRO A 34 4.76 9.81 -0.57
N ALA A 35 5.80 10.53 -0.12
CA ALA A 35 6.40 11.61 -0.90
C ALA A 35 6.92 11.10 -2.26
N ILE A 36 7.52 9.90 -2.27
CA ILE A 36 8.01 9.25 -3.48
C ILE A 36 6.83 8.75 -4.32
N PHE A 37 5.87 8.06 -3.71
CA PHE A 37 4.66 7.57 -4.37
C PHE A 37 3.87 8.71 -5.05
N THR A 38 3.53 9.76 -4.30
CA THR A 38 2.82 10.95 -4.79
C THR A 38 3.62 11.66 -5.88
N THR A 39 4.93 11.80 -5.70
CA THR A 39 5.80 12.38 -6.73
C THR A 39 5.74 11.56 -8.01
N HIS A 40 5.74 10.23 -7.92
CA HIS A 40 5.62 9.36 -9.08
C HIS A 40 4.23 9.44 -9.73
N VAL A 41 3.14 9.43 -8.96
CA VAL A 41 1.79 9.61 -9.54
C VAL A 41 1.67 10.95 -10.26
N ARG A 42 2.16 12.06 -9.67
CA ARG A 42 2.18 13.38 -10.31
C ARG A 42 3.05 13.43 -11.56
N ARG A 43 4.18 12.73 -11.58
CA ARG A 43 5.02 12.56 -12.78
C ARG A 43 4.30 11.82 -13.89
N LEU A 44 3.58 10.74 -13.57
CA LEU A 44 2.77 10.01 -14.56
C LEU A 44 1.63 10.87 -15.11
N LEU A 45 1.06 11.74 -14.28
CA LEU A 45 0.06 12.74 -14.70
C LEU A 45 0.64 13.88 -15.54
N LEU A 46 1.97 13.97 -15.68
CA LEU A 46 2.72 15.09 -16.30
C LEU A 46 2.53 16.43 -15.56
N GLU A 47 2.24 16.39 -14.25
CA GLU A 47 2.17 17.56 -13.37
C GLU A 47 3.55 17.96 -12.81
N ALA A 48 4.53 17.07 -12.94
CA ALA A 48 5.92 17.29 -12.57
C ALA A 48 6.84 16.91 -13.73
N GLU A 49 7.96 17.63 -13.88
CA GLU A 49 8.93 17.38 -14.96
C GLU A 49 9.51 15.97 -14.91
N ALA A 50 9.91 15.50 -16.09
CA ALA A 50 10.56 14.21 -16.26
C ALA A 50 11.86 14.15 -15.44
N PRO A 51 12.04 13.13 -14.59
CA PRO A 51 13.22 13.03 -13.73
C PRO A 51 14.50 12.70 -14.49
N LEU A 52 14.38 12.20 -15.73
CA LEU A 52 15.50 11.78 -16.56
C LEU A 52 15.59 12.65 -17.83
N ARG A 53 16.76 12.64 -18.46
CA ARG A 53 16.95 13.27 -19.77
C ARG A 53 16.01 12.70 -20.81
N ASP A 54 15.80 13.47 -21.86
CA ASP A 54 14.96 13.10 -23.01
C ASP A 54 13.49 12.85 -22.64
N GLY A 55 13.01 13.45 -21.55
CA GLY A 55 11.60 13.37 -21.13
C GLY A 55 11.19 12.01 -20.58
N ARG A 56 12.15 11.23 -20.06
CA ARG A 56 11.89 9.84 -19.64
C ARG A 56 11.49 9.74 -18.17
N TYR A 57 10.57 8.83 -17.91
CA TYR A 57 10.01 8.53 -16.59
C TYR A 57 10.36 7.10 -16.21
N VAL A 58 10.66 6.87 -14.92
CA VAL A 58 10.82 5.53 -14.36
C VAL A 58 9.44 4.89 -14.21
N ILE A 59 9.26 3.74 -14.86
CA ILE A 59 8.02 2.94 -14.82
C ILE A 59 8.17 1.77 -13.84
N TYR A 60 9.36 1.15 -13.80
CA TYR A 60 9.73 0.13 -12.81
C TYR A 60 11.18 0.35 -12.39
N GLY A 61 11.47 0.22 -11.10
CA GLY A 61 12.81 0.46 -10.56
C GLY A 61 13.20 -0.53 -9.47
N CYS A 62 14.44 -0.41 -9.01
CA CYS A 62 14.93 -1.19 -7.88
C CYS A 62 14.17 -0.82 -6.59
N PRO A 63 13.70 -1.82 -5.82
CA PRO A 63 12.90 -1.59 -4.61
C PRO A 63 13.66 -0.98 -3.43
N GLU A 64 14.99 -0.88 -3.51
CA GLU A 64 15.84 -0.44 -2.41
C GLU A 64 16.42 0.97 -2.64
N CYS A 65 16.70 1.32 -3.89
CA CYS A 65 17.48 2.51 -4.24
C CYS A 65 16.73 3.49 -5.16
N GLU A 66 15.76 3.01 -5.96
CA GLU A 66 15.07 3.74 -7.05
C GLU A 66 15.98 4.41 -8.11
N GLY A 67 17.29 4.32 -7.92
CA GLY A 67 18.30 4.90 -8.78
C GLY A 67 18.57 4.06 -10.02
N LEU A 68 18.99 4.75 -11.08
CA LEU A 68 19.37 4.15 -12.35
C LEU A 68 20.55 3.19 -12.19
N GLU A 69 21.41 3.36 -11.19
CA GLU A 69 22.56 2.50 -10.94
C GLU A 69 22.19 1.03 -10.70
N CYS A 70 21.01 0.77 -10.14
CA CYS A 70 20.48 -0.57 -9.93
C CYS A 70 19.72 -1.09 -11.17
N GLY A 71 19.49 -0.22 -12.16
CA GLY A 71 18.72 -0.45 -13.37
C GLY A 71 17.22 -0.20 -13.20
N ALA A 72 16.62 0.43 -14.21
CA ALA A 72 15.21 0.76 -14.22
C ALA A 72 14.60 0.62 -15.62
N VAL A 73 13.33 0.21 -15.68
CA VAL A 73 12.53 0.34 -16.89
C VAL A 73 11.99 1.75 -16.96
N THR A 74 12.22 2.39 -18.09
CA THR A 74 11.91 3.80 -18.32
C THR A 74 11.18 3.95 -19.65
N ALA A 75 10.32 4.97 -19.75
CA ALA A 75 9.56 5.29 -20.95
C ALA A 75 9.39 6.80 -21.12
N VAL A 76 9.14 7.22 -22.36
CA VAL A 76 8.67 8.58 -22.65
C VAL A 76 7.16 8.62 -22.42
N ILE A 77 6.69 9.61 -21.68
CA ILE A 77 5.26 9.86 -21.46
C ILE A 77 4.93 11.23 -22.02
N GLU A 78 3.98 11.26 -22.95
CA GLU A 78 3.55 12.49 -23.63
C GLU A 78 2.03 12.61 -23.60
N ARG A 79 1.54 13.86 -23.68
CA ARG A 79 0.13 14.17 -23.89
C ARG A 79 -0.07 14.58 -25.34
N THR A 80 -0.99 13.93 -26.05
CA THR A 80 -1.41 14.39 -27.39
C THR A 80 -2.23 15.66 -27.24
N ARG A 81 -2.23 16.55 -28.24
CA ARG A 81 -3.24 17.62 -28.27
C ARG A 81 -4.54 17.02 -28.81
N GLY A 82 -5.67 17.32 -28.16
CA GLY A 82 -6.99 17.03 -28.71
C GLY A 82 -7.05 17.56 -30.13
N SER A 83 -7.52 16.74 -31.06
CA SER A 83 -7.53 17.08 -32.48
C SER A 83 -8.63 18.11 -32.77
N ALA A 84 -8.39 19.39 -32.45
CA ALA A 84 -9.13 20.50 -33.04
C ALA A 84 -8.56 20.79 -34.44
N ALA A 85 -8.86 19.92 -35.41
CA ALA A 85 -8.61 20.19 -36.83
C ALA A 85 -9.49 19.26 -37.70
N GLY A 86 -10.75 19.66 -37.89
CA GLY A 86 -11.42 19.40 -39.16
C GLY A 86 -10.77 20.31 -40.20
N ASP A 87 -9.96 19.71 -41.05
CA ASP A 87 -9.51 20.30 -42.31
C ASP A 87 -10.57 19.94 -43.36
N ASP A 88 -11.54 20.83 -43.55
CA ASP A 88 -12.43 20.85 -44.69
C ASP A 88 -12.48 22.27 -45.25
N GLY A 89 -11.55 22.53 -46.16
CA GLY A 89 -11.64 23.66 -47.07
C GLY A 89 -12.92 23.59 -47.91
N ALA A 90 -13.79 24.59 -47.76
CA ALA A 90 -14.71 25.01 -48.79
C ALA A 90 -14.94 26.52 -48.69
N ALA A 91 -14.60 27.23 -49.76
CA ALA A 91 -14.92 28.63 -49.96
C ALA A 91 -16.43 28.84 -50.04
N GLY A 92 -16.92 29.93 -49.46
CA GLY A 92 -18.31 30.39 -49.60
C GLY A 92 -18.47 31.77 -48.97
N ASP A 93 -18.70 32.74 -49.84
CA ASP A 93 -18.84 34.17 -49.61
C ASP A 93 -20.25 34.55 -49.12
N ASP A 94 -20.34 35.76 -48.57
CA ASP A 94 -21.53 36.61 -48.37
C ASP A 94 -22.62 36.26 -47.31
N GLY A 95 -22.76 37.18 -46.34
CA GLY A 95 -24.04 37.87 -46.13
C GLY A 95 -24.81 37.71 -44.80
N ASP A 96 -24.83 38.83 -44.07
CA ASP A 96 -26.00 39.47 -43.46
C ASP A 96 -26.56 39.04 -42.08
N ASP A 97 -27.07 40.08 -41.41
CA ASP A 97 -27.41 40.27 -40.00
C ASP A 97 -28.59 39.43 -39.47
N GLY A 98 -28.60 39.17 -38.16
CA GLY A 98 -29.78 38.59 -37.50
C GLY A 98 -29.61 38.26 -36.02
N ASP A 99 -30.34 39.02 -35.21
CA ASP A 99 -30.48 39.08 -33.75
C ASP A 99 -31.07 37.83 -33.06
N ASP A 100 -30.92 37.81 -31.74
CA ASP A 100 -31.68 37.09 -30.69
C ASP A 100 -31.59 35.56 -30.53
N GLY A 101 -31.11 35.14 -29.35
CA GLY A 101 -31.20 33.77 -28.85
C GLY A 101 -30.55 33.56 -27.49
N ASP A 102 -31.24 33.99 -26.44
CA ASP A 102 -31.05 33.57 -25.04
C ASP A 102 -31.32 32.05 -24.88
N ASP A 103 -30.87 31.50 -23.76
CA ASP A 103 -31.02 30.13 -23.25
C ASP A 103 -30.00 29.07 -23.71
N GLY A 104 -29.04 28.77 -22.83
CA GLY A 104 -28.12 27.64 -22.93
C GLY A 104 -27.14 27.54 -21.77
N ASP A 105 -27.65 27.38 -20.56
CA ASP A 105 -26.93 26.69 -19.47
C ASP A 105 -26.61 25.27 -19.96
N ASP A 106 -25.34 24.99 -20.27
CA ASP A 106 -24.72 23.66 -20.29
C ASP A 106 -23.30 23.78 -20.88
N GLY A 107 -22.29 23.49 -20.05
CA GLY A 107 -20.92 23.36 -20.54
C GLY A 107 -19.90 23.62 -19.46
N ASP A 108 -19.84 22.72 -18.47
CA ASP A 108 -18.59 22.36 -17.81
C ASP A 108 -17.46 22.47 -18.84
N ASP A 109 -16.54 23.41 -18.62
CA ASP A 109 -15.35 23.64 -19.43
C ASP A 109 -14.52 22.35 -19.39
N GLY A 110 -14.89 21.40 -20.24
CA GLY A 110 -14.17 20.18 -20.51
C GLY A 110 -12.83 20.59 -21.10
N ALA A 111 -11.88 20.83 -20.21
CA ALA A 111 -10.49 21.02 -20.53
C ALA A 111 -10.14 19.95 -21.56
N ASP A 112 -9.70 20.39 -22.73
CA ASP A 112 -9.32 19.54 -23.85
C ASP A 112 -8.12 18.69 -23.41
N ASP A 113 -8.45 17.56 -22.77
CA ASP A 113 -7.55 16.82 -21.92
C ASP A 113 -7.03 15.63 -22.73
N GLY A 114 -6.09 15.95 -23.62
CA GLY A 114 -5.50 15.01 -24.56
C GLY A 114 -5.07 13.66 -23.97
N ASP A 115 -5.00 12.66 -24.84
CA ASP A 115 -4.64 11.30 -24.49
C ASP A 115 -3.18 11.19 -24.05
N TYR A 116 -2.90 10.28 -23.13
CA TYR A 116 -1.54 9.98 -22.69
C TYR A 116 -0.96 8.87 -23.56
N VAL A 117 0.27 9.06 -24.02
CA VAL A 117 1.01 8.09 -24.83
C VAL A 117 2.29 7.70 -24.12
N TRP A 118 2.45 6.41 -23.85
CA TRP A 118 3.68 5.84 -23.31
C TRP A 118 4.44 5.16 -24.45
N ARG A 119 5.69 5.55 -24.70
CA ARG A 119 6.49 5.03 -25.80
C ARG A 119 7.96 4.86 -25.43
N ASP A 120 8.70 4.24 -26.35
CA ASP A 120 10.15 4.07 -26.27
C ASP A 120 10.60 3.47 -24.95
N PHE A 121 10.04 2.32 -24.57
CA PHE A 121 10.42 1.64 -23.33
C PHE A 121 11.86 1.12 -23.42
N ALA A 122 12.66 1.30 -22.37
CA ALA A 122 14.00 0.72 -22.32
C ALA A 122 14.43 0.37 -20.90
N TRP A 123 15.32 -0.61 -20.79
CA TRP A 123 16.12 -0.82 -19.60
C TRP A 123 17.24 0.22 -19.57
N GLN A 124 17.32 1.01 -18.49
CA GLN A 124 18.25 2.13 -18.36
C GLN A 124 19.05 2.01 -17.08
N THR A 125 20.38 2.08 -17.20
CA THR A 125 21.34 2.04 -16.08
C THR A 125 22.24 3.28 -15.97
N SER A 126 22.12 4.21 -16.93
CA SER A 126 22.90 5.44 -17.03
C SER A 126 22.00 6.62 -17.40
N GLU A 127 22.51 7.85 -17.31
CA GLU A 127 21.71 9.08 -17.52
C GLU A 127 21.06 9.15 -18.92
N GLN A 128 21.69 8.55 -19.94
CA GLN A 128 21.18 8.53 -21.31
C GLN A 128 20.78 7.10 -21.72
N ALA A 129 19.61 6.97 -22.31
CA ALA A 129 19.08 5.68 -22.74
C ALA A 129 19.62 5.27 -24.10
N ASP A 130 20.13 4.03 -24.19
CA ASP A 130 20.45 3.40 -25.47
C ASP A 130 19.28 2.53 -25.91
N LEU A 131 18.41 3.09 -26.76
CA LEU A 131 17.21 2.40 -27.25
C LEU A 131 17.53 1.29 -28.25
N GLU A 132 18.65 1.38 -28.97
CA GLU A 132 19.04 0.32 -29.91
C GLU A 132 19.43 -0.94 -29.15
N LEU A 133 20.27 -0.77 -28.11
CA LEU A 133 20.80 -1.88 -27.33
C LEU A 133 19.81 -2.38 -26.25
N ASN A 134 19.14 -1.47 -25.54
CA ASN A 134 18.34 -1.79 -24.34
C ASN A 134 16.85 -1.45 -24.49
N GLY A 135 16.40 -1.09 -25.69
CA GLY A 135 15.00 -0.84 -25.98
C GLY A 135 14.16 -2.12 -25.96
N TYR A 136 12.97 -2.04 -25.38
CA TYR A 136 11.95 -3.07 -25.48
C TYR A 136 11.22 -2.94 -26.83
N HIS A 137 11.92 -3.31 -27.89
CA HIS A 137 11.40 -3.25 -29.25
C HIS A 137 10.12 -4.08 -29.38
N GLY A 138 9.03 -3.43 -29.82
CA GLY A 138 7.70 -4.06 -29.96
C GLY A 138 6.77 -3.90 -28.75
N ILE A 139 7.21 -3.20 -27.69
CA ILE A 139 6.36 -2.78 -26.57
C ILE A 139 5.93 -1.33 -26.76
N GLY A 140 4.61 -1.11 -26.76
CA GLY A 140 4.03 0.21 -27.03
C GLY A 140 4.12 0.65 -28.50
N PRO A 141 3.72 1.90 -28.81
CA PRO A 141 3.21 2.89 -27.87
C PRO A 141 1.86 2.48 -27.28
N PHE A 142 1.68 2.71 -25.98
CA PHE A 142 0.40 2.51 -25.31
C PHE A 142 -0.33 3.84 -25.21
N ARG A 143 -1.62 3.84 -25.53
CA ARG A 143 -2.47 5.03 -25.51
C ARG A 143 -3.52 4.89 -24.43
N PHE A 144 -3.65 5.89 -23.58
CA PHE A 144 -4.62 5.96 -22.51
C PHE A 144 -5.50 7.18 -22.72
N ARG A 145 -6.81 6.98 -22.59
CA ARG A 145 -7.78 8.08 -22.65
C ARG A 145 -7.53 9.05 -21.50
N GLY A 146 -7.38 10.33 -21.80
CA GLY A 146 -6.98 11.33 -20.81
C GLY A 146 -7.83 11.32 -19.54
N GLY A 147 -9.16 11.37 -19.69
CA GLY A 147 -10.10 11.37 -18.57
C GLY A 147 -10.01 10.12 -17.69
N GLU A 148 -10.02 8.93 -18.29
CA GLU A 148 -9.91 7.66 -17.58
C GLU A 148 -8.54 7.55 -16.87
N TYR A 149 -7.46 7.92 -17.56
CA TYR A 149 -6.10 7.88 -17.03
C TYR A 149 -5.93 8.76 -15.78
N ARG A 150 -6.39 10.01 -15.84
CA ARG A 150 -6.32 10.93 -14.70
C ARG A 150 -7.25 10.51 -13.57
N ALA A 151 -8.45 10.01 -13.88
CA ALA A 151 -9.37 9.52 -12.85
C ALA A 151 -8.77 8.36 -12.06
N GLU A 152 -8.19 7.36 -12.74
CA GLU A 152 -7.57 6.21 -12.07
C GLU A 152 -6.35 6.60 -11.24
N LEU A 153 -5.45 7.43 -11.78
CA LEU A 153 -4.29 7.92 -11.02
C LEU A 153 -4.70 8.86 -9.88
N GLY A 154 -5.74 9.68 -10.07
CA GLY A 154 -6.30 10.55 -9.03
C GLY A 154 -6.87 9.78 -7.84
N ARG A 155 -7.47 8.59 -8.06
CA ARG A 155 -7.91 7.71 -6.97
C ARG A 155 -6.74 7.26 -6.08
N LEU A 156 -5.55 7.05 -6.66
CA LEU A 156 -4.35 6.72 -5.89
C LEU A 156 -3.90 7.86 -4.99
N LEU A 157 -3.99 9.12 -5.46
CA LEU A 157 -3.66 10.31 -4.65
C LEU A 157 -4.66 10.53 -3.51
N ASN A 158 -5.94 10.22 -3.73
CA ASN A 158 -7.00 10.35 -2.73
C ASN A 158 -7.02 9.21 -1.70
N GLY A 159 -6.00 8.34 -1.68
CA GLY A 159 -5.88 7.25 -0.71
C GLY A 159 -6.79 6.06 -0.99
N VAL A 160 -7.38 5.96 -2.19
CA VAL A 160 -8.17 4.80 -2.65
C VAL A 160 -7.28 3.83 -3.43
N ALA A 161 -5.98 3.79 -3.13
CA ALA A 161 -5.09 2.76 -3.63
C ALA A 161 -5.41 1.43 -2.93
N PRO A 162 -5.53 0.31 -3.65
CA PRO A 162 -5.59 -1.02 -3.03
C PRO A 162 -4.29 -1.23 -2.24
N GLY A 163 -4.35 -1.08 -0.91
CA GLY A 163 -3.17 -1.15 -0.02
C GLY A 163 -2.90 0.11 0.80
N ALA A 164 -3.61 1.23 0.55
CA ALA A 164 -3.65 2.37 1.47
C ALA A 164 -4.26 1.88 2.80
N GLY A 165 -3.42 1.75 3.84
CA GLY A 165 -3.79 1.11 5.10
C GLY A 165 -3.02 -0.18 5.41
N ARG A 166 -2.13 -0.68 4.54
CA ARG A 166 -1.18 -1.77 4.88
C ARG A 166 0.22 -1.25 5.24
N ARG A 167 0.32 0.01 5.68
CA ARG A 167 1.56 0.58 6.23
C ARG A 167 1.44 0.81 7.73
N VAL A 168 2.56 0.64 8.44
CA VAL A 168 2.62 0.74 9.90
C VAL A 168 3.79 1.61 10.31
N LEU A 169 3.51 2.56 11.20
CA LEU A 169 4.53 3.36 11.87
C LEU A 169 4.95 2.66 13.17
N LEU A 170 6.22 2.26 13.27
CA LEU A 170 6.79 1.60 14.45
C LEU A 170 7.53 2.62 15.31
N ILE A 171 6.98 2.89 16.50
CA ILE A 171 7.57 3.81 17.48
C ILE A 171 8.18 3.00 18.62
N GLY A 172 9.49 3.06 18.82
CA GLY A 172 10.12 2.33 19.93
C GLY A 172 11.62 2.57 20.11
N ALA A 173 12.08 2.46 21.36
CA ALA A 173 13.47 2.68 21.73
C ALA A 173 14.43 1.55 21.29
N ARG A 174 13.91 0.33 21.07
CA ARG A 174 14.72 -0.85 20.75
C ARG A 174 14.91 -1.03 19.25
N VAL A 175 15.91 -0.35 18.69
CA VAL A 175 16.22 -0.37 17.24
C VAL A 175 16.27 -1.80 16.67
N ALA A 176 16.98 -2.72 17.33
CA ALA A 176 17.12 -4.10 16.83
C ALA A 176 15.80 -4.88 16.81
N LEU A 177 14.87 -4.60 17.73
CA LEU A 177 13.55 -5.23 17.73
C LEU A 177 12.68 -4.66 16.62
N ASN A 178 12.66 -3.33 16.48
CA ASN A 178 11.90 -2.65 15.43
C ASN A 178 12.39 -3.04 14.03
N ALA A 179 13.70 -3.18 13.82
CA ALA A 179 14.25 -3.67 12.56
C ALA A 179 13.78 -5.09 12.22
N LYS A 180 13.80 -6.01 13.20
CA LYS A 180 13.31 -7.39 13.02
C LYS A 180 11.80 -7.43 12.76
N LEU A 181 11.04 -6.61 13.47
CA LEU A 181 9.59 -6.49 13.28
C LEU A 181 9.26 -5.93 11.89
N ALA A 182 9.93 -4.86 11.47
CA ALA A 182 9.75 -4.27 10.15
C ALA A 182 10.08 -5.26 9.03
N ALA A 183 11.18 -6.03 9.19
CA ALA A 183 11.52 -7.10 8.24
C ALA A 183 10.46 -8.23 8.19
N ALA A 184 9.90 -8.61 9.34
CA ALA A 184 8.85 -9.61 9.40
C ALA A 184 7.54 -9.13 8.75
N LEU A 185 7.14 -7.88 8.99
CA LEU A 185 5.97 -7.25 8.37
C LEU A 185 6.11 -7.13 6.85
N ARG A 186 7.28 -6.71 6.36
CA ARG A 186 7.55 -6.62 4.93
C ARG A 186 7.48 -7.98 4.23
N THR A 187 7.91 -9.05 4.90
CA THR A 187 7.78 -10.43 4.39
C THR A 187 6.33 -10.83 4.10
N ILE A 188 5.35 -10.22 4.78
CA ILE A 188 3.92 -10.51 4.62
C ILE A 188 3.15 -9.38 3.90
N GLY A 189 3.86 -8.50 3.17
CA GLY A 189 3.25 -7.43 2.40
C GLY A 189 2.66 -6.30 3.25
N ILE A 190 3.27 -6.01 4.41
CA ILE A 190 2.93 -4.85 5.24
C ILE A 190 4.14 -3.91 5.26
N GLY A 191 3.95 -2.70 4.74
CA GLY A 191 4.97 -1.64 4.79
C GLY A 191 5.23 -1.24 6.25
N ALA A 192 6.50 -1.09 6.62
CA ALA A 192 6.87 -0.79 8.00
C ALA A 192 7.97 0.27 8.05
N GLU A 193 7.66 1.39 8.70
CA GLU A 193 8.55 2.52 8.89
C GLU A 193 8.90 2.66 10.37
N ILE A 194 10.14 3.02 10.70
CA ILE A 194 10.61 3.14 12.08
C ILE A 194 10.89 4.61 12.35
N ALA A 195 10.21 5.17 13.36
CA ALA A 195 10.42 6.55 13.78
C ALA A 195 10.52 6.66 15.31
N ALA A 196 11.10 7.76 15.78
CA ALA A 196 11.16 8.07 17.21
C ALA A 196 9.87 8.70 17.72
N ASP A 197 9.22 9.52 16.89
CA ASP A 197 7.93 10.18 17.12
C ASP A 197 7.24 10.47 15.76
N ALA A 198 6.16 11.25 15.79
CA ALA A 198 5.44 11.73 14.60
C ALA A 198 5.37 13.27 14.58
N ALA A 199 6.34 13.95 15.20
CA ALA A 199 6.35 15.40 15.26
C ALA A 199 6.80 16.00 13.91
N GLY A 200 6.03 16.94 13.37
CA GLY A 200 6.35 17.60 12.11
C GLY A 200 6.09 16.76 10.85
N VAL A 201 5.52 15.55 10.99
CA VAL A 201 5.11 14.72 9.86
C VAL A 201 3.88 15.34 9.19
N PRO A 202 3.90 15.59 7.86
CA PRO A 202 2.77 16.15 7.14
C PRO A 202 1.51 15.26 7.24
N ALA A 203 0.33 15.88 7.27
CA ALA A 203 -0.95 15.16 7.35
C ALA A 203 -1.18 14.18 6.18
N GLU A 204 -0.65 14.50 5.00
CA GLU A 204 -0.67 13.61 3.83
C GLU A 204 0.10 12.31 4.05
N GLU A 205 1.23 12.37 4.76
CA GLU A 205 2.02 11.19 5.09
C GLU A 205 1.32 10.35 6.18
N LEU A 206 0.76 11.02 7.20
CA LEU A 206 0.04 10.35 8.28
C LEU A 206 -1.15 9.53 7.77
N ARG A 207 -1.87 10.01 6.75
CA ARG A 207 -3.00 9.30 6.12
C ARG A 207 -2.65 7.94 5.51
N THR A 208 -1.37 7.68 5.26
CA THR A 208 -0.94 6.44 4.62
C THR A 208 -0.78 5.27 5.59
N TYR A 209 -0.64 5.56 6.89
CA TYR A 209 -0.52 4.55 7.92
C TYR A 209 -1.88 4.02 8.33
N GLY A 210 -2.07 2.70 8.23
CA GLY A 210 -3.27 2.03 8.75
C GLY A 210 -3.16 1.73 10.24
N ALA A 211 -1.94 1.64 10.77
CA ALA A 211 -1.67 1.47 12.20
C ALA A 211 -0.40 2.17 12.67
N VAL A 212 -0.35 2.45 13.97
CA VAL A 212 0.86 2.86 14.70
C VAL A 212 1.10 1.85 15.81
N ALA A 213 2.30 1.25 15.85
CA ALA A 213 2.66 0.30 16.90
C ALA A 213 3.69 0.89 17.85
N PHE A 214 3.36 0.92 19.14
CA PHE A 214 4.23 1.40 20.21
C PHE A 214 4.98 0.24 20.87
N GLY A 215 6.29 0.39 20.99
CA GLY A 215 7.10 -0.44 21.87
C GLY A 215 6.71 -0.22 23.34
N ARG A 216 6.76 -1.28 24.15
CA ARG A 216 6.37 -1.24 25.57
C ARG A 216 7.09 -0.17 26.41
N GLU A 217 8.31 0.17 26.03
CA GLU A 217 9.17 1.15 26.74
C GLU A 217 8.90 2.61 26.33
N VAL A 218 8.05 2.85 25.33
CA VAL A 218 7.71 4.21 24.89
C VAL A 218 6.95 4.93 26.00
N PRO A 219 7.39 6.12 26.45
CA PRO A 219 6.70 6.91 27.47
C PRO A 219 5.28 7.31 27.03
N ALA A 220 4.37 7.45 28.00
CA ALA A 220 3.00 7.89 27.72
C ALA A 220 2.95 9.23 26.97
N SER A 221 3.79 10.19 27.36
CA SER A 221 3.88 11.50 26.69
C SER A 221 4.20 11.40 25.20
N THR A 222 5.06 10.47 24.80
CA THR A 222 5.38 10.23 23.37
C THR A 222 4.19 9.59 22.66
N ARG A 223 3.49 8.65 23.29
CA ARG A 223 2.29 8.04 22.69
C ARG A 223 1.19 9.07 22.51
N ASP A 224 0.96 9.91 23.51
CA ASP A 224 -0.05 10.96 23.48
C ASP A 224 0.27 12.01 22.42
N ALA A 225 1.54 12.40 22.27
CA ALA A 225 1.98 13.30 21.21
C ALA A 225 1.75 12.71 19.82
N VAL A 226 2.09 11.43 19.61
CA VAL A 226 1.83 10.75 18.34
C VAL A 226 0.33 10.67 18.05
N ARG A 227 -0.49 10.29 19.04
CA ARG A 227 -1.96 10.28 18.91
C ARG A 227 -2.50 11.65 18.51
N ALA A 228 -2.05 12.71 19.17
CA ALA A 228 -2.45 14.07 18.85
C ALA A 228 -2.09 14.50 17.41
N SER A 229 -0.94 14.05 16.86
CA SER A 229 -0.59 14.31 15.46
C SER A 229 -1.61 13.70 14.49
N PHE A 230 -2.02 12.46 14.71
CA PHE A 230 -3.02 11.78 13.86
C PHE A 230 -4.42 12.37 14.04
N ASP A 231 -4.80 12.70 15.27
CA ASP A 231 -6.09 13.37 15.56
C ASP A 231 -6.17 14.72 14.86
N THR A 232 -5.09 15.53 14.93
CA THR A 232 -5.01 16.84 14.26
C THR A 232 -5.08 16.71 12.74
N ALA A 233 -4.51 15.65 12.18
CA ALA A 233 -4.56 15.36 10.75
C ALA A 233 -5.92 14.78 10.28
N GLY A 234 -6.80 14.42 11.22
CA GLY A 234 -8.13 13.86 10.95
C GLY A 234 -8.07 12.44 10.38
N VAL A 235 -7.12 11.61 10.83
CA VAL A 235 -6.87 10.27 10.28
C VAL A 235 -7.35 9.18 11.24
N ASP A 236 -8.21 8.27 10.77
CA ASP A 236 -8.61 7.07 11.52
C ASP A 236 -7.54 5.98 11.45
N VAL A 237 -6.61 5.99 12.41
CA VAL A 237 -5.50 5.03 12.51
C VAL A 237 -5.67 4.08 13.70
N ALA A 238 -5.29 2.81 13.53
CA ALA A 238 -5.29 1.86 14.63
C ALA A 238 -4.03 1.99 15.51
N PHE A 239 -4.19 2.27 16.80
CA PHE A 239 -3.05 2.29 17.74
C PHE A 239 -2.85 0.94 18.42
N VAL A 240 -1.64 0.40 18.33
CA VAL A 240 -1.26 -0.91 18.87
C VAL A 240 -0.21 -0.74 19.97
N ASP A 241 -0.59 -0.99 21.21
CA ASP A 241 0.39 -1.14 22.30
C ASP A 241 0.98 -2.57 22.26
N GLY A 242 2.29 -2.66 22.01
CA GLY A 242 2.97 -3.95 21.91
C GLY A 242 2.95 -4.72 23.24
N LEU A 243 2.34 -5.91 23.25
CA LEU A 243 2.12 -6.70 24.46
C LEU A 243 3.43 -7.23 25.06
N ALA A 244 4.34 -7.70 24.20
CA ALA A 244 5.65 -8.20 24.57
C ALA A 244 6.63 -8.05 23.40
N PRO A 245 7.96 -8.01 23.65
CA PRO A 245 8.98 -7.91 22.61
C PRO A 245 9.18 -9.25 21.87
N ILE A 246 8.09 -9.83 21.35
CA ILE A 246 8.04 -11.10 20.64
C ILE A 246 7.56 -10.79 19.22
N VAL A 247 8.47 -10.86 18.24
CA VAL A 247 8.17 -10.43 16.86
C VAL A 247 6.91 -11.12 16.28
N PRO A 248 6.73 -12.45 16.34
CA PRO A 248 5.53 -13.10 15.81
C PRO A 248 4.21 -12.66 16.48
N LEU A 249 4.26 -12.28 17.77
CA LEU A 249 3.11 -11.75 18.50
C LEU A 249 2.79 -10.33 18.06
N LEU A 250 3.81 -9.47 17.92
CA LEU A 250 3.65 -8.09 17.47
C LEU A 250 3.13 -8.04 16.04
N VAL A 251 3.65 -8.91 15.16
CA VAL A 251 3.12 -9.09 13.79
C VAL A 251 1.63 -9.44 13.83
N ALA A 252 1.22 -10.42 14.65
CA ALA A 252 -0.18 -10.79 14.81
C ALA A 252 -1.06 -9.64 15.34
N GLN A 253 -0.57 -8.85 16.30
CA GLN A 253 -1.31 -7.68 16.81
C GLN A 253 -1.52 -6.63 15.74
N ILE A 254 -0.50 -6.37 14.93
CA ILE A 254 -0.53 -5.38 13.86
C ILE A 254 -1.44 -5.85 12.72
N GLU A 255 -1.33 -7.10 12.29
CA GLU A 255 -2.24 -7.69 11.29
C GLU A 255 -3.71 -7.58 11.75
N TYR A 256 -3.99 -7.91 13.02
CA TYR A 256 -5.34 -7.77 13.57
C TYR A 256 -5.83 -6.31 13.56
N ALA A 257 -4.97 -5.36 13.91
CA ALA A 257 -5.30 -3.93 13.93
C ALA A 257 -5.53 -3.35 12.52
N LEU A 258 -4.84 -3.89 11.51
CA LEU A 258 -5.01 -3.52 10.12
C LEU A 258 -6.20 -4.20 9.44
N ASP A 259 -6.73 -5.28 10.01
CA ASP A 259 -7.89 -5.97 9.47
C ASP A 259 -9.17 -5.11 9.62
N ARG A 260 -9.55 -4.44 8.53
CA ARG A 260 -10.77 -3.62 8.41
C ARG A 260 -11.98 -4.43 7.89
N SER A 261 -11.87 -5.75 7.74
CA SER A 261 -12.97 -6.57 7.24
C SER A 261 -14.18 -6.51 8.18
N PRO A 262 -15.42 -6.38 7.68
CA PRO A 262 -16.62 -6.45 8.50
C PRO A 262 -16.64 -7.74 9.34
N LEU A 263 -17.06 -7.66 10.61
CA LEU A 263 -17.08 -8.83 11.51
C LEU A 263 -17.88 -10.01 10.92
N ALA A 264 -18.95 -9.74 10.17
CA ALA A 264 -19.77 -10.76 9.52
C ALA A 264 -19.01 -11.58 8.45
N GLN A 265 -17.91 -11.06 7.91
CA GLN A 265 -17.06 -11.74 6.92
C GLN A 265 -15.90 -12.49 7.56
N ARG A 266 -15.64 -12.29 8.86
CA ARG A 266 -14.53 -12.93 9.56
C ARG A 266 -14.91 -14.35 9.97
N ARG A 267 -14.05 -15.31 9.67
CA ARG A 267 -14.22 -16.70 10.11
C ARG A 267 -13.97 -16.87 11.59
N LEU A 268 -13.01 -16.11 12.12
CA LEU A 268 -12.64 -16.09 13.53
C LEU A 268 -13.14 -14.77 14.13
N THR A 269 -14.19 -14.85 14.96
CA THR A 269 -14.87 -13.67 15.51
C THR A 269 -14.51 -13.39 16.95
N ARG A 270 -14.04 -14.40 17.68
CA ARG A 270 -13.71 -14.28 19.11
C ARG A 270 -12.50 -15.11 19.48
N LEU A 271 -11.65 -14.52 20.32
CA LEU A 271 -10.58 -15.20 21.05
C LEU A 271 -10.55 -14.66 22.48
N ALA A 272 -10.83 -15.51 23.46
CA ALA A 272 -10.85 -15.12 24.86
C ALA A 272 -10.20 -16.18 25.73
N VAL A 273 -9.45 -15.75 26.74
CA VAL A 273 -8.89 -16.65 27.74
C VAL A 273 -9.91 -16.82 28.86
N ALA A 274 -10.26 -18.06 29.18
CA ALA A 274 -11.21 -18.43 30.23
C ALA A 274 -10.57 -19.46 31.17
N GLY A 275 -9.95 -18.98 32.25
CA GLY A 275 -9.25 -19.82 33.22
C GLY A 275 -8.02 -20.49 32.58
N ASP A 276 -8.04 -21.82 32.55
CA ASP A 276 -7.01 -22.69 31.98
C ASP A 276 -7.27 -23.07 30.52
N SER A 277 -8.18 -22.37 29.83
CA SER A 277 -8.54 -22.67 28.45
C SER A 277 -8.69 -21.39 27.63
N VAL A 278 -8.56 -21.54 26.33
CA VAL A 278 -8.90 -20.50 25.35
C VAL A 278 -10.19 -20.89 24.67
N VAL A 279 -11.09 -19.90 24.58
CA VAL A 279 -12.36 -20.00 23.87
C VAL A 279 -12.20 -19.24 22.56
N THR A 280 -12.48 -19.93 21.46
CA THR A 280 -12.46 -19.37 20.11
C THR A 280 -13.80 -19.60 19.44
N GLU A 281 -14.30 -18.61 18.70
CA GLU A 281 -15.59 -18.72 17.99
C GLU A 281 -15.34 -18.65 16.48
N ILE A 282 -15.90 -19.64 15.77
CA ILE A 282 -15.71 -19.83 14.33
C ILE A 282 -17.06 -19.79 13.61
N THR A 283 -17.17 -19.02 12.53
CA THR A 283 -18.42 -18.86 11.77
C THR A 283 -18.55 -19.81 10.57
N SER A 284 -17.44 -20.34 10.07
CA SER A 284 -17.39 -21.30 8.96
C SER A 284 -16.23 -22.27 9.10
N THR A 285 -16.39 -23.50 8.60
CA THR A 285 -15.36 -24.53 8.68
C THR A 285 -14.03 -24.04 8.12
N CYS A 286 -12.99 -24.02 8.94
CA CYS A 286 -11.66 -23.55 8.54
C CYS A 286 -10.56 -24.16 9.41
N ARG A 287 -9.33 -24.13 8.89
CA ARG A 287 -8.15 -24.53 9.65
C ARG A 287 -7.79 -23.41 10.64
N VAL A 288 -7.64 -23.77 11.91
CA VAL A 288 -7.31 -22.86 13.00
C VAL A 288 -6.01 -23.32 13.64
N ARG A 289 -5.04 -22.41 13.68
CA ARG A 289 -3.79 -22.59 14.43
C ARG A 289 -3.81 -21.72 15.68
N LEU A 290 -3.66 -22.35 16.84
CA LEU A 290 -3.50 -21.66 18.12
C LEU A 290 -2.06 -21.79 18.59
N THR A 291 -1.40 -20.64 18.73
CA THR A 291 -0.02 -20.55 19.22
C THR A 291 0.02 -19.76 20.52
N VAL A 292 0.61 -20.36 21.55
CA VAL A 292 0.80 -19.74 22.86
C VAL A 292 2.23 -19.27 23.00
N TYR A 293 2.37 -18.03 23.46
CA TYR A 293 3.65 -17.43 23.79
C TYR A 293 3.78 -17.27 25.31
N ARG A 294 4.93 -17.69 25.82
CA ARG A 294 5.34 -17.50 27.20
C ARG A 294 6.69 -16.80 27.23
N VAL A 295 6.84 -15.87 28.16
CA VAL A 295 8.13 -15.27 28.50
C VAL A 295 8.53 -15.84 29.86
N ASP A 296 9.71 -16.45 29.96
CA ASP A 296 10.24 -16.89 31.24
C ASP A 296 10.92 -15.74 32.02
N ARG A 297 11.37 -16.02 33.25
CA ARG A 297 12.04 -15.02 34.09
C ARG A 297 13.35 -14.48 33.51
N LEU A 298 13.92 -15.18 32.53
CA LEU A 298 15.15 -14.80 31.81
C LEU A 298 14.85 -14.15 30.46
N TYR A 299 13.60 -13.70 30.24
CA TYR A 299 13.12 -13.10 28.99
C TYR A 299 13.23 -14.01 27.77
N ARG A 300 13.35 -15.33 27.95
CA ARG A 300 13.32 -16.26 26.82
C ARG A 300 11.88 -16.54 26.42
N THR A 301 11.60 -16.38 25.14
CA THR A 301 10.30 -16.70 24.56
C THR A 301 10.22 -18.21 24.34
N ARG A 302 9.20 -18.85 24.92
CA ARG A 302 8.77 -20.20 24.58
C ARG A 302 7.50 -20.12 23.75
N VAL A 303 7.48 -20.89 22.67
CA VAL A 303 6.36 -20.97 21.72
C VAL A 303 5.80 -22.38 21.79
N HIS A 304 4.49 -22.50 21.96
CA HIS A 304 3.79 -23.77 21.99
C HIS A 304 2.61 -23.71 21.03
N GLU A 305 2.58 -24.58 20.03
CA GLU A 305 1.38 -24.81 19.24
C GLU A 305 0.47 -25.73 20.05
N VAL A 306 -0.75 -25.26 20.34
CA VAL A 306 -1.72 -26.01 21.16
C VAL A 306 -2.86 -26.58 20.33
N LEU A 307 -3.03 -26.09 19.10
CA LEU A 307 -3.98 -26.60 18.12
C LEU A 307 -3.47 -26.24 16.71
N ASP A 308 -3.57 -27.17 15.77
CA ASP A 308 -3.50 -26.90 14.33
C ASP A 308 -4.43 -27.88 13.60
N GLU A 309 -5.73 -27.57 13.59
CA GLU A 309 -6.79 -28.48 13.14
C GLU A 309 -7.87 -27.74 12.34
N VAL A 310 -8.71 -28.47 11.62
CA VAL A 310 -9.90 -27.91 10.97
C VAL A 310 -11.06 -27.94 11.97
N LEU A 311 -11.60 -26.77 12.28
CA LEU A 311 -12.72 -26.61 13.22
C LEU A 311 -14.01 -26.33 12.46
N GLU A 312 -15.10 -26.96 12.90
CA GLU A 312 -16.47 -26.68 12.42
C GLU A 312 -16.99 -25.34 12.97
N PRO A 313 -18.09 -24.78 12.42
CA PRO A 313 -18.69 -23.57 12.97
C PRO A 313 -19.16 -23.78 14.42
N GLY A 314 -18.88 -22.81 15.29
CA GLY A 314 -19.27 -22.83 16.69
C GLY A 314 -18.20 -22.33 17.65
N GLU A 315 -18.48 -22.45 18.95
CA GLU A 315 -17.54 -22.17 20.03
C GLU A 315 -16.68 -23.41 20.30
N HIS A 316 -15.35 -23.23 20.31
CA HIS A 316 -14.38 -24.27 20.62
C HIS A 316 -13.56 -23.87 21.83
N ARG A 317 -13.37 -24.83 22.73
CA ARG A 317 -12.56 -24.66 23.94
C ARG A 317 -11.32 -25.53 23.85
N VAL A 318 -10.16 -24.90 23.91
CA VAL A 318 -8.85 -25.57 23.83
C VAL A 318 -8.11 -25.38 25.16
N PRO A 319 -7.62 -26.46 25.81
CA PRO A 319 -6.81 -26.35 27.01
C PRO A 319 -5.55 -25.52 26.78
N LEU A 320 -5.24 -24.62 27.70
CA LEU A 320 -4.01 -23.83 27.69
C LEU A 320 -2.96 -24.48 28.59
N PRO A 321 -1.69 -24.50 28.16
CA PRO A 321 -0.60 -24.94 29.02
C PRO A 321 -0.40 -23.95 30.19
N ASP A 322 0.05 -24.48 31.32
CA ASP A 322 0.35 -23.69 32.51
C ASP A 322 1.26 -22.49 32.19
N ARG A 323 0.86 -21.31 32.72
CA ARG A 323 1.60 -20.04 32.59
C ARG A 323 1.66 -19.48 31.15
N ALA A 324 0.69 -19.82 30.30
CA ALA A 324 0.42 -19.06 29.09
C ALA A 324 0.28 -17.56 29.42
N ARG A 325 0.86 -16.69 28.60
CA ARG A 325 0.77 -15.22 28.76
C ARG A 325 0.05 -14.57 27.60
N TYR A 326 0.29 -15.05 26.39
CA TYR A 326 -0.33 -14.54 25.18
C TYR A 326 -0.73 -15.70 24.28
N VAL A 327 -1.88 -15.55 23.63
CA VAL A 327 -2.42 -16.53 22.69
C VAL A 327 -2.68 -15.83 21.37
N VAL A 328 -2.26 -16.46 20.28
CA VAL A 328 -2.54 -16.02 18.92
C VAL A 328 -3.34 -17.12 18.23
N ALA A 329 -4.48 -16.76 17.67
CA ALA A 329 -5.29 -17.63 16.82
C ALA A 329 -5.16 -17.15 15.38
N ARG A 330 -4.80 -18.04 14.45
CA ARG A 330 -4.72 -17.74 13.02
C ARG A 330 -5.64 -18.67 12.24
N THR A 331 -6.38 -18.07 11.32
CA THR A 331 -7.04 -18.72 10.19
C THR A 331 -6.35 -18.29 8.89
N PRO A 332 -6.70 -18.84 7.71
CA PRO A 332 -6.13 -18.39 6.45
C PRO A 332 -6.36 -16.90 6.14
N ASP A 333 -7.41 -16.31 6.70
CA ASP A 333 -7.92 -14.98 6.37
C ASP A 333 -7.93 -14.00 7.57
N SER A 334 -7.65 -14.46 8.79
CA SER A 334 -7.73 -13.60 9.97
C SER A 334 -6.81 -14.05 11.10
N VAL A 335 -6.52 -13.11 12.00
CA VAL A 335 -5.73 -13.36 13.20
C VAL A 335 -6.35 -12.62 14.38
N LEU A 336 -6.42 -13.30 15.53
CA LEU A 336 -6.78 -12.68 16.81
C LEU A 336 -5.66 -12.87 17.81
N VAL A 337 -5.52 -11.91 18.72
CA VAL A 337 -4.56 -11.94 19.81
C VAL A 337 -5.28 -11.72 21.14
N ALA A 338 -4.97 -12.55 22.13
CA ALA A 338 -5.47 -12.40 23.48
C ALA A 338 -4.33 -12.47 24.50
N SER A 339 -4.40 -11.64 25.53
CA SER A 339 -3.53 -11.74 26.71
C SER A 339 -4.24 -12.47 27.83
N VAL A 340 -3.51 -13.33 28.55
CA VAL A 340 -3.99 -13.93 29.79
C VAL A 340 -3.84 -12.87 30.90
N SER A 341 -4.97 -12.38 31.41
CA SER A 341 -4.98 -11.50 32.59
C SER A 341 -4.53 -12.35 33.78
N SER A 342 -3.46 -11.94 34.47
CA SER A 342 -2.94 -12.64 35.65
C SER A 342 -3.66 -12.25 36.91
#